data_AF-A0A7Z2GR65-F1
#
_entry.id   AF-A0A7Z2GR65-F1
#
_cell.length_a   1.000
_cell.length_b   1.000
_cell.length_c   1.000
_cell.angle_alpha   90.00
_cell.angle_beta   90.00
_cell.angle_gamma   90.00
#
_symmetry.space_group_name_H-M   'P 1'
#
loop_
_entity.id
_entity.type
_entity.pdbx_description
1 polymer ?
#
loop_
_entity_poly.entity_id
_entity_poly.type
_entity_poly.pdbx_seq_one_letter_code
_entity_poly.pdbx_strand_id
1 'polypeptide(L)'
;MPLEQGSSREAISHNIATERAAGKPEKQAIAIAYSEAGKSRQDAEESTQINCAGVLFRAPGPLYLLVRRSDTGEWEQPGGHAEGDETPEAAAVRECEEEIGVCPDGIRWPVRRNPIPDGSGEYTCFLQDVPEPFEPKLNHEHTAWQWAAADALPENMLVPVARTIELVTGNELDIAKRMAAGYLLSPQKYEGAWLFDLRITGTGTSYRKALDEYAYRPPETFLTEEFRERCYGLPVLFLHSKGALNTQEYRDRNIGSIFFPYIAGDEVRGVAKIFDSDGAQLMLTSHESTSPAVIFRDAGSTETVEIDGKTVLIEGKPSFLDHLAVCPVGVWDKGGEPSGINNGDSQMDENVQEQVPAWADALGKRFDEAYSTLNARMDAIEQKGGETMPAAELRPDASGHEAAAAADLAAAEAAGAAEETAEAKAARELKERQDAEQARLDSEEAERTEKERKEKEEKERMDAQVRADAQLRGENAEMKKQIEAMNAQIKALATPPSASDRDQLSAAQARWDSVAQMLGDSVPAPLHFETPIAYRKRLAEKFQKHSDKFKGIRLDSLDGAVFDTIEDQIRQDAQAYAKSPSVMPAGRLLPTIRMDSAGRQITEYHGDMDVWLNHFKHHGVVAKVLRQNHGAR
;
A
#
# COMPACT_ATOMS: atom_id res chain seq x y z
N MET A 1 15.83 -7.34 -56.81
CA MET A 1 16.00 -8.62 -56.09
C MET A 1 14.75 -8.83 -55.27
N PRO A 2 14.18 -10.04 -55.17
CA PRO A 2 13.04 -10.26 -54.28
C PRO A 2 13.48 -10.05 -52.83
N LEU A 3 12.64 -9.39 -52.04
CA LEU A 3 12.87 -9.20 -50.61
C LEU A 3 12.64 -10.54 -49.88
N GLU A 4 13.45 -10.81 -48.87
CA GLU A 4 13.33 -11.98 -48.02
C GLU A 4 12.06 -11.88 -47.16
N GLN A 5 11.28 -12.96 -47.13
CA GLN A 5 10.04 -13.05 -46.36
C GLN A 5 10.34 -13.56 -44.95
N GLY A 6 9.83 -12.86 -43.93
CA GLY A 6 9.97 -13.24 -42.53
C GLY A 6 10.32 -12.05 -41.63
N SER A 7 9.97 -12.18 -40.34
CA SER A 7 10.22 -11.14 -39.32
C SER A 7 11.58 -11.25 -38.64
N SER A 8 12.47 -12.11 -39.14
CA SER A 8 13.81 -12.30 -38.59
C SER A 8 14.71 -11.10 -38.88
N ARG A 9 15.64 -10.84 -37.96
CA ARG A 9 16.56 -9.69 -38.01
C ARG A 9 17.45 -9.70 -39.24
N GLU A 10 17.92 -10.87 -39.67
CA GLU A 10 18.76 -11.01 -40.87
C GLU A 10 17.96 -10.68 -42.14
N ALA A 11 16.69 -11.10 -42.22
CA ALA A 11 15.83 -10.81 -43.37
C ALA A 11 15.52 -9.31 -43.48
N ILE A 12 15.20 -8.65 -42.36
CA ILE A 12 14.94 -7.20 -42.34
C ILE A 12 16.20 -6.42 -42.74
N SER A 13 17.36 -6.76 -42.18
CA SER A 13 18.64 -6.10 -42.52
C SER A 13 19.02 -6.31 -44.00
N HIS A 14 18.87 -7.53 -44.51
CA HIS A 14 19.10 -7.86 -45.92
C HIS A 14 18.17 -7.06 -46.84
N ASN A 15 16.90 -6.91 -46.45
CA ASN A 15 15.91 -6.14 -47.20
C ASN A 15 16.23 -4.64 -47.21
N ILE A 16 16.63 -4.07 -46.07
CA ILE A 16 17.07 -2.66 -45.98
C ILE A 16 18.28 -2.43 -46.89
N ALA A 17 19.29 -3.29 -46.84
CA ALA A 17 20.49 -3.18 -47.66
C ALA A 17 20.16 -3.31 -49.16
N THR A 18 19.27 -4.24 -49.51
CA THR A 18 18.78 -4.45 -50.88
C THR A 18 18.05 -3.21 -51.41
N GLU A 19 17.24 -2.56 -50.58
CA GLU A 19 16.48 -1.37 -50.97
C GLU A 19 17.33 -0.10 -51.02
N ARG A 20 18.34 0.02 -50.16
CA ARG A 20 19.37 1.07 -50.27
C ARG A 20 20.18 0.90 -51.56
N ALA A 21 20.58 -0.32 -51.89
CA ALA A 21 21.29 -0.62 -53.14
C ALA A 21 20.43 -0.35 -54.39
N ALA A 22 19.10 -0.40 -54.25
CA ALA A 22 18.15 0.01 -55.29
C ALA A 22 17.97 1.54 -55.40
N GLY A 23 18.68 2.33 -54.58
CA GLY A 23 18.68 3.79 -54.62
C GLY A 23 17.53 4.45 -53.86
N LYS A 24 16.80 3.71 -53.01
CA LYS A 24 15.73 4.30 -52.19
C LYS A 24 16.32 5.07 -50.99
N PRO A 25 15.73 6.22 -50.62
CA PRO A 25 16.08 6.94 -49.40
C PRO A 25 15.97 6.05 -48.16
N GLU A 26 16.85 6.26 -47.18
CA GLU A 26 17.01 5.38 -46.00
C GLU A 26 15.70 5.12 -45.25
N LYS A 27 14.92 6.17 -44.99
CA LYS A 27 13.60 6.06 -44.35
C LYS A 27 12.61 5.22 -45.18
N GLN A 28 12.69 5.31 -46.51
CA GLN A 28 11.82 4.54 -47.41
C GLN A 28 12.28 3.08 -47.50
N ALA A 29 13.59 2.82 -47.50
CA ALA A 29 14.13 1.47 -47.49
C ALA A 29 13.76 0.71 -46.20
N ILE A 30 13.83 1.38 -45.05
CA ILE A 30 13.45 0.83 -43.75
C ILE A 30 11.95 0.56 -43.68
N ALA A 31 11.11 1.51 -44.10
CA ALA A 31 9.66 1.34 -44.10
C ALA A 31 9.20 0.15 -44.97
N ILE A 32 9.83 -0.06 -46.13
CA ILE A 32 9.51 -1.19 -47.02
C ILE A 32 9.94 -2.52 -46.38
N ALA A 33 11.13 -2.59 -45.81
CA ALA A 33 11.62 -3.81 -45.16
C ALA A 33 10.76 -4.22 -43.95
N TYR A 34 10.31 -3.26 -43.15
CA TYR A 34 9.43 -3.52 -42.00
C TYR A 34 8.01 -3.88 -42.43
N SER A 35 7.50 -3.25 -43.48
CA SER A 35 6.19 -3.60 -44.06
C SER A 35 6.18 -5.04 -44.60
N GLU A 36 7.25 -5.48 -45.26
CA GLU A 36 7.39 -6.86 -45.74
C GLU A 36 7.55 -7.88 -44.59
N ALA A 37 8.08 -7.43 -43.44
CA ALA A 37 8.17 -8.25 -42.23
C ALA A 37 6.85 -8.32 -41.43
N GLY A 38 5.78 -7.67 -41.88
CA GLY A 38 4.48 -7.61 -41.18
C GLY A 38 4.50 -6.75 -39.91
N LYS A 39 5.49 -5.86 -39.78
CA LYS A 39 5.65 -4.95 -38.64
C LYS A 39 4.92 -3.63 -38.88
N SER A 40 4.46 -3.01 -37.80
CA SER A 40 3.68 -1.78 -37.85
C SER A 40 4.55 -0.58 -38.28
N ARG A 41 3.90 0.51 -38.67
CA ARG A 41 4.59 1.77 -38.98
C ARG A 41 5.28 2.37 -37.75
N GLN A 42 4.74 2.09 -36.56
CA GLN A 42 5.30 2.51 -35.27
C GLN A 42 6.61 1.74 -35.00
N ASP A 43 6.66 0.44 -35.29
CA ASP A 43 7.86 -0.40 -35.17
C ASP A 43 8.98 0.06 -36.12
N ALA A 44 8.61 0.60 -37.29
CA ALA A 44 9.54 1.18 -38.24
C ALA A 44 10.07 2.54 -37.78
N GLU A 45 9.22 3.37 -37.16
CA GLU A 45 9.56 4.70 -36.63
C GLU A 45 10.47 4.61 -35.39
N GLU A 46 10.22 3.68 -34.46
CA GLU A 46 11.11 3.36 -33.32
C GLU A 46 12.51 2.92 -33.77
N SER A 47 12.60 2.09 -34.82
CA SER A 47 13.90 1.63 -35.34
C SER A 47 14.73 2.72 -36.04
N THR A 48 14.13 3.88 -36.35
CA THR A 48 14.78 5.03 -36.96
C THR A 48 15.19 6.12 -35.97
N GLN A 49 14.84 5.99 -34.69
CA GLN A 49 15.27 6.94 -33.66
C GLN A 49 16.70 6.66 -33.24
N ILE A 50 17.54 7.69 -33.33
CA ILE A 50 18.89 7.71 -32.79
C ILE A 50 18.76 7.93 -31.29
N ASN A 51 18.81 6.84 -30.52
CA ASN A 51 18.85 6.91 -29.08
C ASN A 51 20.27 7.14 -28.61
N CYS A 52 20.45 8.03 -27.64
CA CYS A 52 21.72 8.26 -26.99
C CYS A 52 21.62 7.87 -25.52
N ALA A 53 22.72 7.45 -24.92
CA ALA A 53 22.73 7.10 -23.52
C ALA A 53 24.08 7.35 -22.85
N GLY A 54 24.05 7.63 -21.55
CA GLY A 54 25.26 7.84 -20.76
C GLY A 54 25.06 7.54 -19.29
N VAL A 55 26.18 7.46 -18.56
CA VAL A 55 26.19 7.11 -17.14
C VAL A 55 26.77 8.26 -16.32
N LEU A 56 25.95 8.85 -15.47
CA LEU A 56 26.39 9.75 -14.43
C LEU A 56 26.79 8.92 -13.20
N PHE A 57 28.09 8.86 -12.89
CA PHE A 57 28.56 8.18 -11.69
C PHE A 57 28.53 9.10 -10.47
N ARG A 58 28.04 8.58 -9.34
CA ARG A 58 27.99 9.30 -8.05
C ARG A 58 28.74 8.53 -6.96
N ALA A 59 29.66 9.20 -6.27
CA ALA A 59 30.42 8.65 -5.14
C ALA A 59 30.01 9.34 -3.82
N PRO A 60 30.36 8.78 -2.63
CA PRO A 60 30.05 9.41 -1.34
C PRO A 60 30.58 10.84 -1.23
N GLY A 61 29.85 11.70 -0.53
CA GLY A 61 30.15 13.14 -0.49
C GLY A 61 29.49 13.92 -1.63
N PRO A 62 28.30 13.47 -2.06
CA PRO A 62 27.83 13.37 -3.45
C PRO A 62 28.76 14.00 -4.50
N LEU A 63 29.80 13.24 -4.87
CA LEU A 63 30.73 13.61 -5.93
C LEU A 63 30.31 12.98 -7.25
N TYR A 64 30.37 13.73 -8.35
CA TYR A 64 29.98 13.28 -9.68
C TYR A 64 31.18 13.23 -10.62
N LEU A 65 31.32 12.14 -11.38
CA LEU A 65 32.35 12.02 -12.39
C LEU A 65 31.97 12.85 -13.62
N LEU A 66 32.88 13.74 -14.02
CA LEU A 66 32.75 14.57 -15.22
C LEU A 66 33.98 14.41 -16.10
N VAL A 67 33.76 14.34 -17.40
CA VAL A 67 34.78 14.33 -18.45
C VAL A 67 34.64 15.59 -19.30
N ARG A 68 35.76 16.12 -19.79
CA ARG A 68 35.81 17.33 -20.60
C ARG A 68 36.01 16.97 -22.06
N ARG A 69 35.03 17.30 -22.89
CA ARG A 69 35.06 17.10 -24.34
C ARG A 69 36.28 17.74 -24.99
N SER A 70 36.82 17.09 -26.01
CA SER A 70 37.96 17.58 -26.79
C SER A 70 37.60 18.63 -27.82
N ASP A 71 36.37 18.58 -28.34
CA ASP A 71 35.86 19.44 -29.41
C ASP A 71 35.31 20.78 -28.89
N THR A 72 34.44 20.75 -27.88
CA THR A 72 33.78 21.95 -27.33
C THR A 72 34.43 22.44 -26.03
N GLY A 73 35.18 21.57 -25.34
CA GLY A 73 35.73 21.86 -24.02
C GLY A 73 34.68 21.88 -22.90
N GLU A 74 33.44 21.47 -23.18
CA GLU A 74 32.37 21.35 -22.20
C GLU A 74 32.56 20.12 -21.31
N TRP A 75 32.05 20.19 -20.09
CA TRP A 75 32.05 19.10 -19.12
C TRP A 75 30.72 18.34 -19.14
N GLU A 76 30.81 17.03 -19.19
CA GLU A 76 29.66 16.12 -19.26
C GLU A 76 29.94 14.78 -18.55
N GLN A 77 28.92 13.92 -18.48
CA GLN A 77 29.08 12.51 -18.15
C GLN A 77 29.47 11.70 -19.40
N PRO A 78 30.17 10.57 -19.25
CA PRO A 78 30.44 9.68 -20.38
C PRO A 78 29.15 9.14 -21.00
N GLY A 79 29.13 9.02 -22.33
CA GLY A 79 27.98 8.51 -23.08
C GLY A 79 27.95 8.95 -24.54
N GLY A 80 27.22 8.19 -25.35
CA GLY A 80 27.21 8.34 -26.80
C GLY A 80 25.96 7.78 -27.45
N HIS A 81 26.08 7.50 -28.75
CA HIS A 81 24.96 7.05 -29.58
C HIS A 81 24.78 5.54 -29.46
N ALA A 82 23.53 5.08 -29.45
CA ALA A 82 23.22 3.67 -29.58
C ALA A 82 23.56 3.18 -31.00
N GLU A 83 24.30 2.08 -31.09
CA GLU A 83 24.67 1.40 -32.32
C GLU A 83 23.77 0.20 -32.62
N GLY A 84 23.17 0.18 -33.80
CA GLY A 84 22.40 -0.97 -34.28
C GLY A 84 21.13 -1.21 -33.46
N ASP A 85 21.10 -2.31 -32.69
CA ASP A 85 19.96 -2.71 -31.85
C ASP A 85 20.33 -2.81 -30.36
N GLU A 86 21.44 -2.20 -29.95
CA GLU A 86 21.82 -2.19 -28.54
C GLU A 86 20.78 -1.45 -27.68
N THR A 87 20.57 -1.92 -26.45
CA THR A 87 19.71 -1.22 -25.51
C THR A 87 20.38 0.07 -25.05
N PRO A 88 19.62 1.10 -24.59
CA PRO A 88 20.24 2.32 -24.07
C PRO A 88 21.23 2.06 -22.93
N GLU A 89 20.97 1.07 -22.07
CA GLU A 89 21.94 0.70 -21.03
C GLU A 89 23.20 0.07 -21.61
N ALA A 90 23.08 -0.82 -22.61
CA ALA A 90 24.23 -1.43 -23.27
C ALA A 90 25.10 -0.39 -23.99
N ALA A 91 24.48 0.57 -24.68
CA ALA A 91 25.16 1.72 -25.26
C ALA A 91 25.94 2.50 -24.20
N ALA A 92 25.28 2.87 -23.09
CA ALA A 92 25.93 3.62 -22.02
C ALA A 92 27.13 2.89 -21.40
N VAL A 93 27.05 1.55 -21.26
CA VAL A 93 28.16 0.71 -20.77
C VAL A 93 29.31 0.70 -21.76
N ARG A 94 29.04 0.43 -23.05
CA ARG A 94 30.05 0.42 -24.12
C ARG A 94 30.77 1.77 -24.18
N GLU A 95 30.03 2.87 -24.20
CA GLU A 95 30.58 4.23 -24.25
C GLU A 95 31.46 4.53 -23.03
N CYS A 96 31.08 4.08 -21.83
CA CYS A 96 31.96 4.21 -20.66
C CYS A 96 33.28 3.42 -20.85
N GLU A 97 33.23 2.20 -21.38
CA GLU A 97 34.44 1.41 -21.65
C GLU A 97 35.33 2.09 -22.71
N GLU A 98 34.75 2.71 -23.72
CA GLU A 98 35.47 3.39 -24.80
C GLU A 98 36.04 4.75 -24.37
N GLU A 99 35.26 5.57 -23.69
CA GLU A 99 35.59 6.96 -23.35
C GLU A 99 36.44 7.10 -22.11
N ILE A 100 36.17 6.28 -21.10
CA ILE A 100 36.81 6.34 -19.78
C ILE A 100 37.53 5.05 -19.39
N GLY A 101 37.56 4.05 -20.26
CA GLY A 101 38.34 2.82 -20.11
C GLY A 101 37.80 1.82 -19.11
N VAL A 102 36.67 2.11 -18.46
CA VAL A 102 36.03 1.27 -17.45
C VAL A 102 34.56 1.64 -17.30
N CYS A 103 33.70 0.64 -17.21
CA CYS A 103 32.37 0.78 -16.65
C CYS A 103 32.29 -0.08 -15.38
N PRO A 104 32.31 0.50 -14.17
CA PRO A 104 32.20 -0.27 -12.94
C PRO A 104 30.94 -1.14 -12.91
N ASP A 105 31.06 -2.34 -12.35
CA ASP A 105 29.90 -3.19 -12.05
C ASP A 105 28.99 -2.50 -11.02
N GLY A 106 27.68 -2.59 -11.23
CA GLY A 106 26.71 -2.00 -10.32
C GLY A 106 25.32 -1.90 -10.91
N ILE A 107 24.37 -1.50 -10.06
CA ILE A 107 23.00 -1.22 -10.49
C ILE A 107 22.98 0.17 -11.12
N ARG A 108 22.50 0.24 -12.36
CA ARG A 108 22.19 1.47 -13.08
C ARG A 108 20.68 1.60 -13.16
N TRP A 109 20.17 2.82 -13.01
CA TRP A 109 18.76 3.09 -13.24
C TRP A 109 18.61 4.38 -14.04
N PRO A 110 17.61 4.46 -14.93
CA PRO A 110 17.36 5.67 -15.70
C PRO A 110 16.84 6.76 -14.77
N VAL A 111 17.47 7.93 -14.79
CA VAL A 111 17.02 9.08 -14.01
C VAL A 111 16.19 10.06 -14.84
N ARG A 112 16.54 10.21 -16.13
CA ARG A 112 15.89 11.12 -17.06
C ARG A 112 15.98 10.59 -18.48
N ARG A 113 14.91 10.78 -19.26
CA ARG A 113 14.89 10.71 -20.73
C ARG A 113 14.57 12.09 -21.26
N ASN A 114 15.37 12.58 -22.21
CA ASN A 114 15.12 13.88 -22.84
C ASN A 114 15.09 13.71 -24.35
N PRO A 115 14.12 14.32 -25.06
CA PRO A 115 14.19 14.37 -26.51
C PRO A 115 15.44 15.14 -26.94
N ILE A 116 16.12 14.62 -27.96
CA ILE A 116 17.23 15.32 -28.59
C ILE A 116 16.65 16.53 -29.36
N PRO A 117 17.23 17.75 -29.24
CA PRO A 117 16.63 18.98 -29.78
C PRO A 117 16.32 18.99 -31.28
N ASP A 118 16.99 18.16 -32.07
CA ASP A 118 16.77 18.02 -33.52
C ASP A 118 15.66 17.01 -33.87
N GLY A 119 15.06 16.37 -32.86
CA GLY A 119 14.02 15.35 -32.99
C GLY A 119 14.55 14.01 -33.49
N SER A 120 15.87 13.76 -33.42
CA SER A 120 16.47 12.52 -33.92
C SER A 120 16.21 11.30 -33.04
N GLY A 121 15.85 11.50 -31.76
CA GLY A 121 15.56 10.44 -30.79
C GLY A 121 15.57 10.96 -29.35
N GLU A 122 15.86 10.10 -28.39
CA GLU A 122 15.94 10.45 -26.96
C GLU A 122 17.32 10.16 -26.37
N TYR A 123 17.74 11.00 -25.42
CA TYR A 123 18.90 10.78 -24.56
C TYR A 123 18.46 10.21 -23.21
N THR A 124 18.89 9.00 -22.88
CA THR A 124 18.67 8.36 -21.58
C THR A 124 19.88 8.55 -20.67
N CYS A 125 19.70 9.26 -19.56
CA CYS A 125 20.72 9.39 -18.52
C CYS A 125 20.51 8.32 -17.45
N PHE A 126 21.51 7.46 -17.25
CA PHE A 126 21.57 6.52 -16.14
C PHE A 126 22.37 7.11 -14.99
N LEU A 127 21.96 6.82 -13.75
CA LEU A 127 22.75 7.11 -12.56
C LEU A 127 23.29 5.80 -12.00
N GLN A 128 24.55 5.81 -11.57
CA GLN A 128 25.18 4.69 -10.90
C GLN A 128 25.95 5.18 -9.67
N ASP A 129 25.59 4.64 -8.51
CA ASP A 129 26.36 4.85 -7.29
C ASP A 129 27.60 3.95 -7.28
N VAL A 130 28.76 4.53 -6.98
CA VAL A 130 30.04 3.84 -6.80
C VAL A 130 30.54 4.03 -5.36
N PRO A 131 31.21 3.03 -4.76
CA PRO A 131 31.61 3.10 -3.35
C PRO A 131 32.68 4.18 -3.08
N GLU A 132 33.53 4.48 -4.07
CA GLU A 132 34.56 5.51 -3.98
C GLU A 132 34.87 6.09 -5.36
N PRO A 133 35.39 7.33 -5.44
CA PRO A 133 35.88 7.91 -6.69
C PRO A 133 36.97 7.03 -7.33
N PHE A 134 36.90 6.85 -8.64
CA PHE A 134 37.90 6.10 -9.41
C PHE A 134 38.57 6.98 -10.47
N GLU A 135 39.72 6.53 -10.97
CA GLU A 135 40.49 7.22 -12.01
C GLU A 135 40.10 6.69 -13.41
N PRO A 136 39.45 7.50 -14.26
CA PRO A 136 39.14 7.12 -15.63
C PRO A 136 40.37 7.19 -16.54
N LYS A 137 40.43 6.31 -17.52
CA LYS A 137 41.44 6.32 -18.59
C LYS A 137 40.80 6.87 -19.87
N LEU A 138 41.02 8.17 -20.09
CA LEU A 138 40.41 8.88 -21.21
C LEU A 138 40.92 8.42 -22.57
N ASN A 139 40.01 8.42 -23.56
CA ASN A 139 40.35 8.32 -24.97
C ASN A 139 40.59 9.71 -25.61
N HIS A 140 40.68 9.75 -26.93
CA HIS A 140 40.96 10.96 -27.71
C HIS A 140 39.79 11.96 -27.74
N GLU A 141 38.58 11.55 -27.36
CA GLU A 141 37.38 12.39 -27.35
C GLU A 141 37.35 13.31 -26.14
N HIS A 142 38.14 13.00 -25.10
CA HIS A 142 38.17 13.73 -23.84
C HIS A 142 39.58 14.24 -23.50
N THR A 143 39.65 15.43 -22.92
CA THR A 143 40.94 16.10 -22.60
C THR A 143 41.24 16.19 -21.12
N ALA A 144 40.25 16.02 -20.25
CA ALA A 144 40.39 16.06 -18.80
C ALA A 144 39.21 15.35 -18.13
N TRP A 145 39.38 14.97 -16.87
CA TRP A 145 38.33 14.43 -16.01
C TRP A 145 38.42 15.03 -14.61
N GLN A 146 37.32 15.04 -13.87
CA GLN A 146 37.31 15.38 -12.46
C GLN A 146 36.10 14.79 -11.74
N TRP A 147 36.23 14.60 -10.43
CA TRP A 147 35.09 14.39 -9.54
C TRP A 147 34.71 15.73 -8.93
N ALA A 148 33.46 16.17 -9.18
CA ALA A 148 32.96 17.47 -8.71
C ALA A 148 31.79 17.30 -7.75
N ALA A 149 31.74 18.11 -6.70
CA ALA A 149 30.56 18.22 -5.85
C ALA A 149 29.46 19.01 -6.57
N ALA A 150 28.20 18.75 -6.24
CA ALA A 150 27.06 19.44 -6.86
C ALA A 150 27.08 20.97 -6.68
N ASP A 151 27.69 21.48 -5.61
CA ASP A 151 27.85 22.91 -5.31
C ASP A 151 29.16 23.51 -5.83
N ALA A 152 30.01 22.70 -6.48
CA ALA A 152 31.31 23.08 -7.00
C ALA A 152 31.54 22.52 -8.41
N LEU A 153 30.50 22.54 -9.26
CA LEU A 153 30.59 22.15 -10.66
C LEU A 153 31.49 23.13 -11.45
N PRO A 154 32.19 22.65 -12.50
CA PRO A 154 32.99 23.53 -13.36
C PRO A 154 32.13 24.54 -14.12
N GLU A 155 32.70 25.67 -14.53
CA GLU A 155 31.94 26.74 -15.20
C GLU A 155 31.39 26.35 -16.58
N ASN A 156 32.15 25.56 -17.37
CA ASN A 156 31.79 25.18 -18.74
C ASN A 156 31.04 23.83 -18.79
N MET A 157 29.94 23.70 -18.06
CA MET A 157 29.12 22.48 -18.04
C MET A 157 28.14 22.42 -19.20
N LEU A 158 27.93 21.23 -19.74
CA LEU A 158 26.80 20.96 -20.61
C LEU A 158 25.49 21.10 -19.80
N VAL A 159 24.59 22.00 -20.24
CA VAL A 159 23.42 22.44 -19.46
C VAL A 159 22.49 21.28 -19.02
N PRO A 160 22.11 20.32 -19.89
CA PRO A 160 21.35 19.14 -19.48
C PRO A 160 21.98 18.32 -18.35
N VAL A 161 23.32 18.28 -18.28
CA VAL A 161 24.08 17.50 -17.29
C VAL A 161 24.04 18.19 -15.94
N ALA A 162 24.36 19.49 -15.91
CA ALA A 162 24.28 20.29 -14.69
C ALA A 162 22.87 20.24 -14.08
N ARG A 163 21.83 20.34 -14.92
CA ARG A 163 20.43 20.19 -14.49
C ARG A 163 20.14 18.80 -13.93
N THR A 164 20.70 17.75 -14.52
CA THR A 164 20.51 16.38 -14.02
C THR A 164 21.16 16.22 -12.65
N ILE A 165 22.39 16.71 -12.46
CA ILE A 165 23.09 16.72 -11.16
C ILE A 165 22.26 17.45 -10.09
N GLU A 166 21.73 18.63 -10.42
CA GLU A 166 20.84 19.38 -9.52
C GLU A 166 19.61 18.56 -9.09
N LEU A 167 18.96 17.89 -10.05
CA LEU A 167 17.75 17.10 -9.81
C LEU A 167 18.01 15.82 -9.02
N VAL A 168 19.19 15.20 -9.14
CA VAL A 168 19.52 13.97 -8.39
C VAL A 168 20.25 14.25 -7.07
N THR A 169 20.55 15.53 -6.78
CA THR A 169 21.16 15.97 -5.52
C THR A 169 20.11 16.45 -4.52
N GLY A 170 20.13 15.91 -3.31
CA GLY A 170 19.20 16.28 -2.24
C GLY A 170 18.94 15.10 -1.31
N ASN A 171 17.99 15.25 -0.41
CA ASN A 171 17.49 14.12 0.37
C ASN A 171 16.38 13.38 -0.39
N GLU A 172 15.89 12.29 0.19
CA GLU A 172 14.90 11.43 -0.46
C GLU A 172 13.54 12.10 -0.68
N LEU A 173 13.19 13.11 0.14
CA LEU A 173 11.99 13.91 -0.06
C LEU A 173 12.14 14.86 -1.26
N ASP A 174 13.32 15.43 -1.47
CA ASP A 174 13.59 16.26 -2.66
C ASP A 174 13.46 15.43 -3.93
N ILE A 175 13.99 14.20 -3.93
CA ILE A 175 13.85 13.25 -5.04
C ILE A 175 12.38 12.90 -5.28
N ALA A 176 11.62 12.55 -4.24
CA ALA A 176 10.20 12.22 -4.40
C ALA A 176 9.36 13.38 -4.93
N LYS A 177 9.61 14.62 -4.50
CA LYS A 177 8.95 15.81 -5.05
C LYS A 177 9.25 16.00 -6.53
N ARG A 178 10.49 15.74 -6.95
CA ARG A 178 10.91 15.84 -8.36
C ARG A 178 10.33 14.71 -9.21
N MET A 179 10.18 13.51 -8.66
CA MET A 179 9.44 12.42 -9.31
C MET A 179 7.97 12.78 -9.50
N ALA A 180 7.31 13.24 -8.43
CA ALA A 180 5.90 13.65 -8.48
C ALA A 180 5.63 14.80 -9.47
N ALA A 181 6.61 15.69 -9.65
CA ALA A 181 6.58 16.77 -10.62
C ALA A 181 6.98 16.34 -12.05
N GLY A 182 7.34 15.07 -12.27
CA GLY A 182 7.76 14.55 -13.58
C GLY A 182 9.16 14.98 -14.03
N TYR A 183 9.99 15.54 -13.14
CA TYR A 183 11.37 15.91 -13.47
C TYR A 183 12.35 14.74 -13.42
N LEU A 184 12.03 13.71 -12.64
CA LEU A 184 12.76 12.46 -12.53
C LEU A 184 11.84 11.29 -12.88
N LEU A 185 12.39 10.26 -13.51
CA LEU A 185 11.65 9.04 -13.83
C LEU A 185 11.40 8.21 -12.57
N SER A 186 10.46 7.28 -12.64
CA SER A 186 10.28 6.23 -11.63
C SER A 186 10.76 4.89 -12.20
N PRO A 187 11.45 4.05 -11.41
CA PRO A 187 11.85 4.27 -10.03
C PRO A 187 13.14 5.09 -9.88
N GLN A 188 13.40 5.60 -8.68
CA GLN A 188 14.70 6.16 -8.29
C GLN A 188 15.32 5.34 -7.16
N LYS A 189 16.63 5.19 -7.16
CA LYS A 189 17.34 4.59 -6.02
C LYS A 189 17.94 5.66 -5.12
N TYR A 190 17.72 5.52 -3.82
CA TYR A 190 18.28 6.39 -2.81
C TYR A 190 18.74 5.56 -1.62
N GLU A 191 20.06 5.49 -1.41
CA GLU A 191 20.67 4.66 -0.38
C GLU A 191 20.19 3.19 -0.49
N GLY A 192 19.68 2.62 0.60
CA GLY A 192 19.12 1.27 0.64
C GLY A 192 17.67 1.14 0.17
N ALA A 193 17.03 2.21 -0.29
CA ALA A 193 15.63 2.20 -0.70
C ALA A 193 15.45 2.48 -2.20
N TRP A 194 14.47 1.81 -2.80
CA TRP A 194 13.89 2.23 -4.06
C TRP A 194 12.70 3.15 -3.80
N LEU A 195 12.58 4.18 -4.61
CA LEU A 195 11.47 5.11 -4.66
C LEU A 195 10.64 4.80 -5.89
N PHE A 196 9.39 4.43 -5.70
CA PHE A 196 8.46 4.13 -6.79
C PHE A 196 7.29 5.10 -6.73
N ASP A 197 6.91 5.67 -7.88
CA ASP A 197 5.64 6.38 -8.03
C ASP A 197 4.51 5.36 -8.26
N LEU A 198 3.63 5.25 -7.28
CA LEU A 198 2.51 4.33 -7.23
C LEU A 198 1.18 5.08 -7.31
N ARG A 199 0.28 4.61 -8.15
CA ARG A 199 -1.13 5.02 -8.09
C ARG A 199 -1.77 4.46 -6.83
N ILE A 200 -2.36 5.33 -6.01
CA ILE A 200 -3.09 4.92 -4.81
C ILE A 200 -4.56 4.73 -5.17
N THR A 201 -5.17 5.69 -5.86
CA THR A 201 -6.53 5.59 -6.38
C THR A 201 -6.74 6.55 -7.55
N GLY A 202 -7.55 6.16 -8.53
CA GLY A 202 -8.19 7.10 -9.48
C GLY A 202 -9.52 7.65 -8.96
N THR A 203 -10.22 8.46 -9.75
CA THR A 203 -11.62 8.81 -9.52
C THR A 203 -12.49 8.49 -10.75
N GLY A 204 -13.81 8.61 -10.62
CA GLY A 204 -14.75 8.21 -11.66
C GLY A 204 -15.11 6.73 -11.66
N THR A 205 -15.65 6.24 -12.79
CA THR A 205 -16.17 4.86 -12.93
C THR A 205 -15.04 3.87 -13.23
N SER A 206 -15.04 2.73 -12.54
CA SER A 206 -14.13 1.60 -12.74
C SER A 206 -14.91 0.30 -12.75
N TYR A 207 -14.51 -0.69 -13.56
CA TYR A 207 -15.21 -1.98 -13.64
C TYR A 207 -14.45 -3.07 -12.88
N ARG A 208 -15.13 -3.74 -11.95
CA ARG A 208 -14.58 -4.81 -11.11
C ARG A 208 -14.95 -6.17 -11.69
N LYS A 209 -14.14 -6.67 -12.63
CA LYS A 209 -14.37 -7.94 -13.35
C LYS A 209 -14.62 -9.16 -12.45
N ALA A 210 -14.00 -9.22 -11.27
CA ALA A 210 -14.17 -10.33 -10.33
C ALA A 210 -15.56 -10.36 -9.67
N LEU A 211 -16.25 -9.22 -9.62
CA LEU A 211 -17.56 -9.06 -8.98
C LEU A 211 -18.67 -8.70 -9.99
N ASP A 212 -18.31 -8.51 -11.27
CA ASP A 212 -19.19 -8.05 -12.35
C ASP A 212 -19.99 -6.78 -12.00
N GLU A 213 -19.34 -5.83 -11.31
CA GLU A 213 -19.95 -4.56 -10.88
C GLU A 213 -19.11 -3.35 -11.34
N TYR A 214 -19.76 -2.20 -11.52
CA TYR A 214 -19.08 -0.93 -11.75
C TYR A 214 -18.93 -0.19 -10.42
N ALA A 215 -17.74 0.31 -10.08
CA ALA A 215 -17.49 1.14 -8.91
C ALA A 215 -17.24 2.59 -9.33
N TYR A 216 -18.01 3.53 -8.79
CA TYR A 216 -17.85 4.97 -8.98
C TYR A 216 -17.20 5.61 -7.75
N ARG A 217 -16.11 6.36 -7.94
CA ARG A 217 -15.43 7.09 -6.86
C ARG A 217 -15.59 8.59 -7.07
N PRO A 218 -16.34 9.29 -6.20
CA PRO A 218 -16.57 10.72 -6.34
C PRO A 218 -15.28 11.55 -6.14
N PRO A 219 -14.90 12.42 -7.08
CA PRO A 219 -13.74 13.31 -6.95
C PRO A 219 -13.69 14.09 -5.64
N GLU A 220 -14.83 14.65 -5.22
CA GLU A 220 -14.97 15.40 -3.97
C GLU A 220 -14.72 14.60 -2.68
N THR A 221 -14.67 13.27 -2.75
CA THR A 221 -14.33 12.41 -1.61
C THR A 221 -12.85 12.01 -1.63
N PHE A 222 -12.33 11.67 -2.80
CA PHE A 222 -11.00 11.06 -2.95
C PHE A 222 -9.92 12.07 -3.36
N LEU A 223 -10.24 13.10 -4.15
CA LEU A 223 -9.33 14.20 -4.53
C LEU A 223 -9.36 15.34 -3.50
N THR A 224 -9.28 15.00 -2.22
CA THR A 224 -9.25 15.97 -1.13
C THR A 224 -7.90 15.98 -0.45
N GLU A 225 -7.59 17.12 0.17
CA GLU A 225 -6.37 17.26 0.96
C GLU A 225 -6.34 16.32 2.17
N GLU A 226 -7.51 16.11 2.80
CA GLU A 226 -7.70 15.15 3.88
C GLU A 226 -7.35 13.73 3.42
N PHE A 227 -7.85 13.30 2.25
CA PHE A 227 -7.55 11.96 1.72
C PHE A 227 -6.07 11.81 1.36
N ARG A 228 -5.46 12.81 0.70
CA ARG A 228 -4.01 12.82 0.41
C ARG A 228 -3.19 12.65 1.67
N GLU A 229 -3.50 13.42 2.73
CA GLU A 229 -2.76 13.36 3.99
C GLU A 229 -2.91 12.02 4.72
N ARG A 230 -4.07 11.36 4.58
CA ARG A 230 -4.27 10.01 5.14
C ARG A 230 -3.44 8.93 4.45
N CYS A 231 -2.91 9.20 3.26
CA CYS A 231 -2.05 8.27 2.54
C CYS A 231 -0.59 8.29 3.06
N TYR A 232 -0.20 9.24 3.92
CA TYR A 232 1.12 9.20 4.55
C TYR A 232 1.27 7.96 5.43
N GLY A 233 2.33 7.18 5.19
CA GLY A 233 2.62 5.96 5.93
C GLY A 233 1.77 4.75 5.51
N LEU A 234 0.98 4.85 4.43
CA LEU A 234 0.17 3.73 3.93
C LEU A 234 1.10 2.54 3.60
N PRO A 235 0.91 1.36 4.24
CA PRO A 235 1.71 0.18 3.98
C PRO A 235 1.61 -0.27 2.53
N VAL A 236 2.74 -0.65 1.92
CA VAL A 236 2.79 -1.22 0.58
C VAL A 236 3.12 -2.70 0.71
N LEU A 237 2.21 -3.55 0.26
CA LEU A 237 2.33 -5.00 0.32
C LEU A 237 2.62 -5.60 -1.05
N PHE A 238 3.43 -6.66 -1.07
CA PHE A 238 3.51 -7.54 -2.22
C PHE A 238 2.31 -8.49 -2.25
N LEU A 239 1.41 -8.26 -3.21
CA LEU A 239 0.09 -8.90 -3.32
C LEU A 239 -0.84 -8.62 -2.12
N HIS A 240 -2.13 -8.92 -2.28
CA HIS A 240 -3.11 -8.73 -1.21
C HIS A 240 -2.91 -9.71 -0.04
N SER A 241 -3.16 -9.21 1.17
CA SER A 241 -3.42 -10.04 2.36
C SER A 241 -4.75 -10.78 2.25
N LYS A 242 -4.90 -11.86 3.04
CA LYS A 242 -6.19 -12.53 3.21
C LYS A 242 -7.04 -11.75 4.21
N GLY A 243 -7.80 -10.77 3.70
CA GLY A 243 -8.62 -9.87 4.53
C GLY A 243 -7.83 -8.67 5.06
N ALA A 244 -8.31 -8.06 6.15
CA ALA A 244 -7.71 -6.87 6.72
C ALA A 244 -6.27 -7.12 7.20
N LEU A 245 -5.41 -6.11 7.11
CA LEU A 245 -4.01 -6.24 7.48
C LEU A 245 -3.87 -6.55 8.98
N ASN A 246 -3.09 -7.58 9.28
CA ASN A 246 -2.77 -7.98 10.64
C ASN A 246 -1.25 -8.13 10.82
N THR A 247 -0.80 -8.40 12.05
CA THR A 247 0.64 -8.47 12.36
C THR A 247 1.40 -9.49 11.51
N GLN A 248 0.81 -10.64 11.19
CA GLN A 248 1.49 -11.67 10.42
C GLN A 248 1.54 -11.28 8.94
N GLU A 249 0.41 -10.88 8.37
CA GLU A 249 0.33 -10.43 6.96
C GLU A 249 1.24 -9.22 6.70
N TYR A 250 1.33 -8.27 7.64
CA TYR A 250 2.27 -7.14 7.54
C TYR A 250 3.72 -7.62 7.51
N ARG A 251 4.12 -8.54 8.39
CA ARG A 251 5.50 -9.05 8.42
C ARG A 251 5.86 -9.84 7.16
N ASP A 252 4.91 -10.57 6.61
CA ASP A 252 5.17 -11.50 5.50
C ASP A 252 5.12 -10.81 4.14
N ARG A 253 4.36 -9.70 4.00
CA ARG A 253 4.08 -9.09 2.70
C ARG A 253 4.52 -7.64 2.57
N ASN A 254 4.79 -6.93 3.66
CA ASN A 254 5.12 -5.52 3.59
C ASN A 254 6.50 -5.30 2.98
N ILE A 255 6.53 -4.63 1.83
CA ILE A 255 7.77 -4.30 1.10
C ILE A 255 8.17 -2.84 1.26
N GLY A 256 7.25 -2.00 1.77
CA GLY A 256 7.50 -0.57 1.89
C GLY A 256 6.32 0.23 2.42
N SER A 257 6.37 1.54 2.23
CA SER A 257 5.30 2.45 2.63
C SER A 257 5.29 3.72 1.79
N ILE A 258 4.11 4.27 1.54
CA ILE A 258 3.96 5.61 0.95
C ILE A 258 4.48 6.64 1.93
N PHE A 259 5.35 7.53 1.46
CA PHE A 259 5.87 8.62 2.29
C PHE A 259 5.65 10.00 1.68
N PHE A 260 5.31 10.08 0.38
CA PHE A 260 4.99 11.33 -0.29
C PHE A 260 3.77 11.14 -1.22
N PRO A 261 2.54 11.26 -0.70
CA PRO A 261 1.33 11.26 -1.50
C PRO A 261 1.08 12.63 -2.16
N TYR A 262 0.53 12.62 -3.37
CA TYR A 262 0.19 13.81 -4.13
C TYR A 262 -1.02 13.56 -5.05
N ILE A 263 -1.66 14.63 -5.49
CA ILE A 263 -2.77 14.59 -6.44
C ILE A 263 -2.21 14.90 -7.83
N ALA A 264 -2.54 14.06 -8.82
CA ALA A 264 -2.14 14.21 -10.20
C ALA A 264 -3.37 14.06 -11.08
N GLY A 265 -3.91 15.17 -11.58
CA GLY A 265 -5.14 15.18 -12.37
C GLY A 265 -6.32 14.65 -11.55
N ASP A 266 -6.93 13.56 -12.01
CA ASP A 266 -8.04 12.86 -11.40
C ASP A 266 -7.61 11.65 -10.54
N GLU A 267 -6.30 11.51 -10.27
CA GLU A 267 -5.72 10.46 -9.44
C GLU A 267 -5.06 10.98 -8.16
N VAL A 268 -5.08 10.15 -7.13
CA VAL A 268 -4.18 10.24 -5.99
C VAL A 268 -3.06 9.23 -6.19
N ARG A 269 -1.84 9.74 -6.24
CA ARG A 269 -0.61 8.96 -6.38
C ARG A 269 0.27 9.16 -5.16
N GLY A 270 1.32 8.37 -5.04
CA GLY A 270 2.29 8.57 -3.99
C GLY A 270 3.61 7.86 -4.25
N VAL A 271 4.68 8.52 -3.82
CA VAL A 271 6.01 7.91 -3.84
C VAL A 271 6.15 7.00 -2.62
N ALA A 272 6.45 5.73 -2.87
CA ALA A 272 6.72 4.70 -1.88
C ALA A 272 8.22 4.50 -1.68
N LYS A 273 8.64 4.31 -0.43
CA LYS A 273 9.96 3.73 -0.11
C LYS A 273 9.81 2.21 -0.06
N ILE A 274 10.45 1.52 -1.00
CA ILE A 274 10.51 0.05 -1.09
C ILE A 274 11.90 -0.40 -0.69
N PHE A 275 11.99 -1.24 0.35
CA PHE A 275 13.26 -1.76 0.86
C PHE A 275 13.53 -3.20 0.41
N ASP A 276 12.49 -3.91 -0.04
CA ASP A 276 12.64 -5.24 -0.60
C ASP A 276 13.15 -5.18 -2.04
N SER A 277 14.38 -5.66 -2.27
CA SER A 277 15.02 -5.66 -3.58
C SER A 277 14.33 -6.59 -4.57
N ASP A 278 13.84 -7.74 -4.09
CA ASP A 278 13.24 -8.76 -4.95
C ASP A 278 11.86 -8.29 -5.40
N GLY A 279 11.07 -7.75 -4.47
CA GLY A 279 9.82 -7.05 -4.77
C GLY A 279 10.00 -5.90 -5.76
N ALA A 280 11.03 -5.05 -5.58
CA ALA A 280 11.32 -3.95 -6.51
C ALA A 280 11.65 -4.43 -7.93
N GLN A 281 12.36 -5.54 -8.11
CA GLN A 281 12.60 -6.12 -9.44
C GLN A 281 11.32 -6.67 -10.07
N LEU A 282 10.45 -7.30 -9.26
CA LEU A 282 9.17 -7.82 -9.75
C LEU A 282 8.21 -6.70 -10.15
N MET A 283 8.26 -5.54 -9.47
CA MET A 283 7.51 -4.33 -9.82
C MET A 283 7.88 -3.79 -11.21
N LEU A 284 9.13 -3.96 -11.64
CA LEU A 284 9.63 -3.50 -12.94
C LEU A 284 9.32 -4.44 -14.12
N THR A 285 8.85 -5.66 -13.84
CA THR A 285 8.82 -6.73 -14.86
C THR A 285 7.49 -7.45 -14.97
N SER A 286 6.77 -7.62 -13.88
CA SER A 286 5.61 -8.53 -13.82
C SER A 286 4.47 -8.04 -12.94
N HIS A 287 4.72 -7.07 -12.07
CA HIS A 287 3.77 -6.55 -11.10
C HIS A 287 3.62 -5.04 -11.28
N GLU A 288 3.16 -4.63 -12.46
CA GLU A 288 3.15 -3.23 -12.93
C GLU A 288 1.91 -2.44 -12.47
N SER A 289 1.11 -2.99 -11.56
CA SER A 289 -0.10 -2.34 -11.07
C SER A 289 -0.27 -2.37 -9.56
N THR A 290 -1.26 -1.62 -9.09
CA THR A 290 -1.56 -1.42 -7.67
C THR A 290 -3.04 -1.62 -7.38
N SER A 291 -3.35 -1.94 -6.12
CA SER A 291 -4.71 -2.15 -5.64
C SER A 291 -4.82 -1.79 -4.14
N PRO A 292 -5.33 -0.61 -3.79
CA PRO A 292 -5.75 -0.25 -2.43
C PRO A 292 -6.78 -1.21 -1.84
N ALA A 293 -6.62 -1.47 -0.55
CA ALA A 293 -7.64 -2.03 0.32
C ALA A 293 -8.21 -0.92 1.22
N VAL A 294 -9.50 -0.65 1.06
CA VAL A 294 -10.22 0.41 1.78
C VAL A 294 -11.37 -0.21 2.56
N ILE A 295 -11.51 0.16 3.83
CA ILE A 295 -12.60 -0.30 4.70
C ILE A 295 -13.58 0.85 4.93
N PHE A 296 -14.85 0.61 4.62
CA PHE A 296 -15.97 1.50 4.89
C PHE A 296 -16.74 0.99 6.12
N ARG A 297 -16.77 1.75 7.21
CA ARG A 297 -17.44 1.37 8.47
C ARG A 297 -18.83 2.02 8.64
N ASP A 298 -19.12 3.07 7.89
CA ASP A 298 -20.45 3.70 7.89
C ASP A 298 -21.38 2.99 6.90
N ALA A 299 -22.41 2.33 7.46
CA ALA A 299 -23.40 1.52 6.76
C ALA A 299 -24.40 2.32 5.86
N GLY A 300 -23.99 3.49 5.37
CA GLY A 300 -24.75 4.32 4.43
C GLY A 300 -23.86 5.18 3.54
N SER A 301 -22.56 4.91 3.50
CA SER A 301 -21.61 5.68 2.68
C SER A 301 -21.50 5.13 1.27
N THR A 302 -21.67 3.81 1.09
CA THR A 302 -21.66 3.16 -0.23
C THR A 302 -23.08 2.94 -0.71
N GLU A 303 -23.44 3.53 -1.85
CA GLU A 303 -24.75 3.33 -2.48
C GLU A 303 -24.63 2.35 -3.65
N THR A 304 -25.60 1.46 -3.79
CA THR A 304 -25.66 0.57 -4.96
C THR A 304 -26.85 0.98 -5.80
N VAL A 305 -26.60 1.36 -7.04
CA VAL A 305 -27.61 1.79 -8.00
C VAL A 305 -27.63 0.81 -9.17
N GLU A 306 -28.78 0.25 -9.49
CA GLU A 306 -28.95 -0.53 -10.73
C GLU A 306 -29.35 0.37 -11.88
N ILE A 307 -28.59 0.32 -12.97
CA ILE A 307 -28.84 1.10 -14.19
C ILE A 307 -28.66 0.16 -15.38
N ASP A 308 -29.68 0.06 -16.22
CA ASP A 308 -29.70 -0.78 -17.43
C ASP A 308 -29.29 -2.24 -17.21
N GLY A 309 -29.71 -2.83 -16.08
CA GLY A 309 -29.43 -4.23 -15.71
C GLY A 309 -28.00 -4.48 -15.22
N LYS A 310 -27.24 -3.41 -14.93
CA LYS A 310 -25.88 -3.47 -14.37
C LYS A 310 -25.82 -2.76 -13.02
N THR A 311 -25.15 -3.39 -12.07
CA THR A 311 -24.98 -2.88 -10.71
C THR A 311 -23.81 -1.89 -10.66
N VAL A 312 -24.09 -0.65 -10.22
CA VAL A 312 -23.09 0.41 -9.99
C VAL A 312 -22.98 0.69 -8.49
N LEU A 313 -21.84 0.41 -7.89
CA LEU A 313 -21.46 0.73 -6.53
C LEU A 313 -20.82 2.12 -6.48
N ILE A 314 -21.47 3.10 -5.87
CA ILE A 314 -20.89 4.39 -5.52
C ILE A 314 -20.11 4.22 -4.22
N GLU A 315 -18.80 4.43 -4.26
CA GLU A 315 -17.93 4.35 -3.08
C GLU A 315 -18.11 5.58 -2.19
N GLY A 316 -18.29 5.32 -0.90
CA GLY A 316 -18.51 6.36 0.11
C GLY A 316 -17.27 7.00 0.67
N LYS A 317 -17.42 7.80 1.74
CA LYS A 317 -16.27 8.33 2.48
C LYS A 317 -15.47 7.18 3.12
N PRO A 318 -14.20 6.97 2.72
CA PRO A 318 -13.41 5.85 3.21
C PRO A 318 -13.09 6.00 4.69
N SER A 319 -13.45 5.01 5.51
CA SER A 319 -13.26 5.09 6.97
C SER A 319 -11.83 4.72 7.39
N PHE A 320 -11.21 3.74 6.72
CA PHE A 320 -9.85 3.30 7.00
C PHE A 320 -9.14 2.87 5.71
N LEU A 321 -7.93 3.39 5.49
CA LEU A 321 -7.03 2.97 4.41
C LEU A 321 -6.11 1.90 4.99
N ASP A 322 -6.27 0.65 4.55
CA ASP A 322 -5.60 -0.50 5.16
C ASP A 322 -4.18 -0.68 4.61
N HIS A 323 -4.08 -0.90 3.30
CA HIS A 323 -2.81 -1.05 2.58
C HIS A 323 -2.97 -0.80 1.09
N LEU A 324 -1.84 -0.63 0.40
CA LEU A 324 -1.72 -0.64 -1.05
C LEU A 324 -1.02 -1.93 -1.48
N ALA A 325 -1.70 -2.81 -2.22
CA ALA A 325 -1.09 -4.03 -2.76
C ALA A 325 -0.47 -3.77 -4.14
N VAL A 326 0.72 -4.31 -4.37
CA VAL A 326 1.37 -4.40 -5.68
C VAL A 326 0.97 -5.71 -6.34
N CYS A 327 0.45 -5.65 -7.57
CA CYS A 327 -0.17 -6.78 -8.28
C CYS A 327 0.16 -6.77 -9.78
N PRO A 328 0.10 -7.93 -10.49
CA PRO A 328 0.25 -7.99 -11.95
C PRO A 328 -0.82 -7.21 -12.71
N VAL A 329 -2.06 -7.31 -12.25
CA VAL A 329 -3.20 -6.55 -12.78
C VAL A 329 -3.94 -6.00 -11.58
N GLY A 330 -4.13 -4.68 -11.57
CA GLY A 330 -4.84 -3.97 -10.52
C GLY A 330 -6.33 -3.94 -10.81
N VAL A 331 -7.14 -3.79 -9.76
CA VAL A 331 -8.58 -3.53 -9.90
C VAL A 331 -8.84 -2.21 -10.65
N TRP A 332 -7.86 -1.31 -10.64
CA TRP A 332 -7.95 0.06 -11.16
C TRP A 332 -7.52 0.22 -12.61
N ASP A 333 -6.97 -0.82 -13.24
CA ASP A 333 -6.62 -0.77 -14.66
C ASP A 333 -7.85 -0.81 -15.57
N LYS A 334 -9.06 -0.98 -15.00
CA LYS A 334 -10.37 -0.99 -15.68
C LYS A 334 -10.45 -1.89 -16.93
N GLY A 335 -9.54 -2.86 -17.06
CA GLY A 335 -9.43 -3.75 -18.23
C GLY A 335 -8.47 -3.28 -19.33
N GLY A 336 -7.77 -2.15 -19.14
CA GLY A 336 -6.63 -1.70 -19.94
C GLY A 336 -5.28 -2.25 -19.46
N GLU A 337 -4.19 -1.72 -20.01
CA GLU A 337 -2.82 -2.12 -19.65
C GLU A 337 -2.48 -1.72 -18.19
N PRO A 338 -1.67 -2.53 -17.47
CA PRO A 338 -1.22 -2.21 -16.12
C PRO A 338 -0.58 -0.81 -16.04
N SER A 339 -1.14 0.08 -15.22
CA SER A 339 -0.68 1.48 -15.09
C SER A 339 -0.54 1.95 -13.64
N GLY A 340 -0.67 1.02 -12.68
CA GLY A 340 -0.59 1.35 -11.26
C GLY A 340 0.83 1.71 -10.79
N ILE A 341 1.87 1.32 -11.52
CA ILE A 341 3.27 1.67 -11.24
C ILE A 341 3.83 2.45 -12.41
N ASN A 342 4.43 3.61 -12.12
CA ASN A 342 5.15 4.37 -13.13
C ASN A 342 6.55 3.77 -13.31
N ASN A 343 6.81 3.16 -14.48
CA ASN A 343 8.09 2.57 -14.85
C ASN A 343 8.96 3.47 -15.74
N GLY A 344 8.60 4.75 -15.88
CA GLY A 344 9.45 5.75 -16.52
C GLY A 344 9.30 5.88 -18.04
N ASP A 345 8.19 5.43 -18.62
CA ASP A 345 7.85 5.77 -19.99
C ASP A 345 7.30 7.20 -20.08
N SER A 346 7.88 7.95 -21.03
CA SER A 346 7.52 9.32 -21.34
C SER A 346 6.05 9.39 -21.73
N GLN A 347 5.30 10.25 -21.04
CA GLN A 347 3.89 10.57 -21.24
C GLN A 347 2.90 9.60 -20.56
N MET A 348 2.26 10.10 -19.50
CA MET A 348 0.82 9.90 -19.39
C MET A 348 0.22 10.40 -20.70
N ASP A 349 -0.12 9.46 -21.58
CA ASP A 349 -0.81 9.78 -22.82
C ASP A 349 -2.18 10.35 -22.43
N GLU A 350 -2.31 11.68 -22.50
CA GLU A 350 -3.56 12.42 -22.25
C GLU A 350 -4.70 11.99 -23.20
N ASN A 351 -4.42 11.10 -24.17
CA ASN A 351 -5.36 10.63 -25.17
C ASN A 351 -5.72 9.14 -25.11
N VAL A 352 -5.43 8.41 -24.02
CA VAL A 352 -6.11 7.13 -23.78
C VAL A 352 -7.57 7.40 -23.39
N GLN A 353 -8.41 7.69 -24.38
CA GLN A 353 -9.86 7.60 -24.20
C GLN A 353 -10.20 6.13 -23.98
N GLU A 354 -10.22 5.74 -22.70
CA GLU A 354 -10.72 4.47 -22.22
C GLU A 354 -12.10 4.19 -22.83
N GLN A 355 -12.31 2.95 -23.28
CA GLN A 355 -13.63 2.47 -23.70
C GLN A 355 -14.53 2.25 -22.48
N VAL A 356 -14.87 3.32 -21.77
CA VAL A 356 -16.03 3.36 -20.89
C VAL A 356 -17.25 3.41 -21.82
N PRO A 357 -18.23 2.49 -21.72
CA PRO A 357 -19.46 2.60 -22.49
C PRO A 357 -20.06 3.99 -22.33
N ALA A 358 -20.47 4.64 -23.42
CA ALA A 358 -20.90 6.06 -23.40
C ALA A 358 -21.99 6.36 -22.36
N TRP A 359 -22.81 5.37 -21.99
CA TRP A 359 -23.81 5.49 -20.94
C TRP A 359 -23.21 5.63 -19.53
N ALA A 360 -22.08 4.98 -19.24
CA ALA A 360 -21.39 5.03 -17.94
C ALA A 360 -20.56 6.30 -17.76
N ASP A 361 -19.98 6.84 -18.84
CA ASP A 361 -19.33 8.17 -18.86
C ASP A 361 -20.37 9.30 -18.70
N ALA A 362 -21.49 9.22 -19.45
CA ALA A 362 -22.60 10.15 -19.29
C ALA A 362 -23.24 10.10 -17.89
N LEU A 363 -23.25 8.92 -17.27
CA LEU A 363 -23.71 8.72 -15.90
C LEU A 363 -22.74 9.32 -14.86
N GLY A 364 -21.43 9.13 -15.02
CA GLY A 364 -20.41 9.77 -14.18
C GLY A 364 -20.56 11.30 -14.17
N LYS A 365 -20.68 11.91 -15.36
CA LYS A 365 -20.94 13.35 -15.52
C LYS A 365 -22.24 13.80 -14.83
N ARG A 366 -23.30 12.98 -14.90
CA ARG A 366 -24.56 13.26 -14.18
C ARG A 366 -24.43 13.15 -12.67
N PHE A 367 -23.62 12.23 -12.16
CA PHE A 367 -23.33 12.15 -10.73
C PHE A 367 -22.50 13.34 -10.26
N ASP A 368 -21.48 13.77 -11.01
CA ASP A 368 -20.70 14.98 -10.72
C ASP A 368 -21.58 16.24 -10.68
N GLU A 369 -22.49 16.40 -11.64
CA GLU A 369 -23.46 17.50 -11.67
C GLU A 369 -24.46 17.42 -10.50
N ALA A 370 -24.94 16.22 -10.15
CA ALA A 370 -25.88 16.02 -9.06
C ALA A 370 -25.25 16.28 -7.68
N TYR A 371 -24.04 15.77 -7.43
CA TYR A 371 -23.30 15.93 -6.18
C TYR A 371 -22.83 17.38 -5.97
N SER A 372 -22.35 18.05 -7.03
CA SER A 372 -22.03 19.49 -6.96
C SER A 372 -23.25 20.36 -6.66
N THR A 373 -24.41 20.02 -7.22
CA THR A 373 -25.69 20.71 -6.94
C THR A 373 -26.20 20.43 -5.53
N LEU A 374 -25.97 19.21 -4.99
CA LEU A 374 -26.34 18.84 -3.62
C LEU A 374 -25.47 19.56 -2.58
N ASN A 375 -24.15 19.66 -2.81
CA ASN A 375 -23.23 20.39 -1.94
C ASN A 375 -23.51 21.91 -1.96
N ALA A 376 -23.78 22.49 -3.13
CA ALA A 376 -24.21 23.89 -3.21
C ALA A 376 -25.53 24.15 -2.45
N ARG A 377 -26.40 23.14 -2.34
CA ARG A 377 -27.63 23.19 -1.53
C ARG A 377 -27.36 22.95 -0.04
N MET A 378 -26.42 22.07 0.33
CA MET A 378 -26.03 21.83 1.72
C MET A 378 -25.29 23.05 2.32
N ASP A 379 -24.42 23.70 1.55
CA ASP A 379 -23.78 24.97 1.95
C ASP A 379 -24.81 26.10 2.11
N ALA A 380 -25.85 26.10 1.27
CA ALA A 380 -26.97 27.05 1.39
C ALA A 380 -27.90 26.74 2.59
N ILE A 381 -27.96 25.48 3.03
CA ILE A 381 -28.72 25.03 4.21
C ILE A 381 -27.95 25.34 5.50
N GLU A 382 -26.63 25.20 5.53
CA GLU A 382 -25.81 25.62 6.69
C GLU A 382 -25.83 27.15 6.90
N GLN A 383 -26.01 27.95 5.83
CA GLN A 383 -26.14 29.41 5.95
C GLN A 383 -27.54 29.92 6.32
N LYS A 384 -28.59 29.08 6.22
CA LYS A 384 -29.96 29.47 6.59
C LYS A 384 -30.54 28.47 7.57
N GLY A 385 -30.34 28.76 8.85
CA GLY A 385 -30.87 27.98 9.97
C GLY A 385 -32.34 27.59 9.81
N GLY A 386 -32.54 26.27 9.82
CA GLY A 386 -33.78 25.51 9.95
C GLY A 386 -35.12 26.22 9.78
N GLU A 387 -35.76 25.99 8.64
CA GLU A 387 -37.22 25.86 8.55
C GLU A 387 -37.60 24.73 7.57
N THR A 388 -38.50 23.86 8.02
CA THR A 388 -39.07 22.71 7.29
C THR A 388 -40.04 23.13 6.20
N MET A 389 -40.00 22.49 5.03
CA MET A 389 -41.00 22.60 3.95
C MET A 389 -41.16 21.27 3.17
N PRO A 390 -42.26 21.08 2.39
CA PRO A 390 -43.11 19.88 2.42
C PRO A 390 -42.88 18.86 1.29
N ALA A 391 -43.48 17.68 1.47
CA ALA A 391 -43.53 16.59 0.50
C ALA A 391 -44.42 16.93 -0.72
N ALA A 392 -43.89 16.68 -1.92
CA ALA A 392 -44.65 16.65 -3.16
C ALA A 392 -44.35 15.36 -3.92
N GLU A 393 -45.42 14.65 -4.25
CA GLU A 393 -45.49 13.38 -4.97
C GLU A 393 -45.03 13.52 -6.44
N LEU A 394 -44.31 12.52 -6.96
CA LEU A 394 -44.17 12.29 -8.40
C LEU A 394 -44.88 10.99 -8.80
N ARG A 395 -45.77 11.11 -9.78
CA ARG A 395 -46.49 10.00 -10.44
C ARG A 395 -45.65 9.45 -11.61
N PRO A 396 -45.84 8.17 -12.00
CA PRO A 396 -45.20 7.60 -13.17
C PRO A 396 -46.09 7.76 -14.41
N ASP A 397 -45.48 8.04 -15.57
CA ASP A 397 -46.06 7.72 -16.87
C ASP A 397 -45.17 6.74 -17.65
N ALA A 398 -45.83 5.81 -18.33
CA ALA A 398 -45.24 4.79 -19.17
C ALA A 398 -46.04 4.73 -20.48
N SER A 399 -45.32 4.76 -21.60
CA SER A 399 -45.71 4.32 -22.96
C SER A 399 -44.48 4.57 -23.85
N GLY A 400 -43.89 3.65 -24.63
CA GLY A 400 -44.41 2.54 -25.43
C GLY A 400 -43.95 2.76 -26.90
N HIS A 401 -43.72 1.67 -27.65
CA HIS A 401 -43.28 1.53 -29.07
C HIS A 401 -41.79 1.22 -29.30
N GLU A 402 -41.36 0.30 -30.17
CA GLU A 402 -41.95 -0.86 -30.86
C GLU A 402 -40.79 -1.58 -31.59
N ALA A 403 -40.87 -2.91 -31.73
CA ALA A 403 -39.94 -3.72 -32.53
C ALA A 403 -40.68 -4.31 -33.74
N ALA A 404 -40.03 -4.39 -34.90
CA ALA A 404 -40.47 -5.21 -36.03
C ALA A 404 -39.26 -5.78 -36.78
N ALA A 405 -39.22 -7.11 -36.91
CA ALA A 405 -38.24 -7.91 -37.63
C ALA A 405 -38.85 -8.48 -38.92
N ALA A 406 -37.98 -8.73 -39.90
CA ALA A 406 -38.24 -9.16 -41.27
C ALA A 406 -38.31 -10.69 -41.46
N ALA A 407 -38.83 -11.14 -42.62
CA ALA A 407 -38.85 -12.54 -43.06
C ALA A 407 -38.73 -12.70 -44.59
N ASP A 408 -38.34 -13.93 -44.96
CA ASP A 408 -38.45 -14.67 -46.24
C ASP A 408 -37.30 -14.66 -47.28
N LEU A 409 -36.78 -15.87 -47.60
CA LEU A 409 -37.03 -16.60 -48.86
C LEU A 409 -36.44 -18.05 -48.86
N ALA A 410 -37.05 -18.98 -49.63
CA ALA A 410 -36.76 -20.42 -49.70
C ALA A 410 -36.53 -20.97 -51.14
N ALA A 411 -36.12 -22.26 -51.22
CA ALA A 411 -36.23 -23.26 -52.33
C ALA A 411 -35.24 -23.18 -53.54
N ALA A 412 -34.84 -24.22 -54.29
CA ALA A 412 -34.94 -25.71 -54.31
C ALA A 412 -34.04 -26.25 -55.48
N GLU A 413 -33.78 -27.57 -55.57
CA GLU A 413 -33.87 -28.45 -56.78
C GLU A 413 -32.98 -29.71 -56.76
N ALA A 414 -33.35 -30.71 -57.57
CA ALA A 414 -33.11 -32.14 -57.40
C ALA A 414 -32.44 -32.84 -58.61
N ALA A 415 -32.08 -34.12 -58.41
CA ALA A 415 -32.29 -35.30 -59.28
C ALA A 415 -31.09 -36.06 -59.91
N GLY A 416 -31.18 -37.40 -59.84
CA GLY A 416 -30.69 -38.42 -60.80
C GLY A 416 -29.45 -39.24 -60.41
N ALA A 417 -29.29 -40.56 -60.55
CA ALA A 417 -30.10 -41.78 -60.72
C ALA A 417 -29.09 -42.96 -60.91
N ALA A 418 -29.32 -44.14 -60.31
CA ALA A 418 -28.94 -45.47 -60.85
C ALA A 418 -29.50 -46.61 -59.97
N GLU A 419 -29.79 -47.74 -60.59
CA GLU A 419 -30.83 -48.71 -60.24
C GLU A 419 -30.27 -49.98 -59.56
N GLU A 420 -30.65 -50.20 -58.29
CA GLU A 420 -30.52 -51.46 -57.53
C GLU A 420 -31.91 -52.13 -57.51
N THR A 421 -31.99 -53.45 -57.67
CA THR A 421 -33.23 -54.21 -57.91
C THR A 421 -34.36 -53.85 -56.93
N ALA A 422 -35.58 -53.63 -57.46
CA ALA A 422 -36.73 -53.04 -56.74
C ALA A 422 -37.12 -53.74 -55.42
N GLU A 423 -36.94 -55.06 -55.29
CA GLU A 423 -37.24 -55.78 -54.04
C GLU A 423 -36.17 -55.60 -52.96
N ALA A 424 -34.88 -55.53 -53.33
CA ALA A 424 -33.77 -55.31 -52.39
C ALA A 424 -33.74 -53.85 -51.91
N LYS A 425 -34.03 -52.91 -52.81
CA LYS A 425 -34.13 -51.48 -52.48
C LYS A 425 -35.31 -51.18 -51.55
N ALA A 426 -36.48 -51.77 -51.80
CA ALA A 426 -37.65 -51.58 -50.92
C ALA A 426 -37.45 -52.18 -49.53
N ALA A 427 -36.82 -53.35 -49.42
CA ALA A 427 -36.53 -53.98 -48.12
C ALA A 427 -35.46 -53.21 -47.33
N ARG A 428 -34.43 -52.69 -48.02
CA ARG A 428 -33.38 -51.86 -47.41
C ARG A 428 -33.90 -50.48 -47.01
N GLU A 429 -34.71 -49.82 -47.84
CA GLU A 429 -35.34 -48.54 -47.51
C GLU A 429 -36.33 -48.66 -46.34
N LEU A 430 -37.07 -49.77 -46.22
CA LEU A 430 -37.95 -49.99 -45.07
C LEU A 430 -37.14 -50.22 -43.78
N LYS A 431 -36.07 -51.01 -43.86
CA LYS A 431 -35.19 -51.27 -42.71
C LYS A 431 -34.40 -50.03 -42.29
N GLU A 432 -33.84 -49.28 -43.24
CA GLU A 432 -33.17 -48.00 -42.97
C GLU A 432 -34.14 -46.96 -42.39
N ARG A 433 -35.41 -46.94 -42.81
CA ARG A 433 -36.44 -46.07 -42.19
C ARG A 433 -36.77 -46.50 -40.77
N GLN A 434 -36.90 -47.80 -40.50
CA GLN A 434 -37.17 -48.33 -39.15
C GLN A 434 -35.98 -48.11 -38.21
N ASP A 435 -34.76 -48.36 -38.69
CA ASP A 435 -33.53 -48.13 -37.93
C ASP A 435 -33.31 -46.62 -37.68
N ALA A 436 -33.63 -45.76 -38.65
CA ALA A 436 -33.57 -44.30 -38.47
C ALA A 436 -34.65 -43.75 -37.53
N GLU A 437 -35.86 -44.32 -37.54
CA GLU A 437 -36.94 -43.95 -36.62
C GLU A 437 -36.61 -44.40 -35.19
N GLN A 438 -36.07 -45.61 -35.01
CA GLN A 438 -35.61 -46.09 -33.70
C GLN A 438 -34.42 -45.27 -33.18
N ALA A 439 -33.43 -44.96 -34.02
CA ALA A 439 -32.31 -44.11 -33.63
C ALA A 439 -32.75 -42.69 -33.23
N ARG A 440 -33.79 -42.14 -33.88
CA ARG A 440 -34.38 -40.85 -33.49
C ARG A 440 -35.06 -40.92 -32.12
N LEU A 441 -35.83 -41.97 -31.86
CA LEU A 441 -36.50 -42.18 -30.58
C LEU A 441 -35.48 -42.38 -29.44
N ASP A 442 -34.43 -43.18 -29.67
CA ASP A 442 -33.37 -43.40 -28.69
C ASP A 442 -32.58 -42.10 -28.40
N SER A 443 -32.36 -41.25 -29.44
CA SER A 443 -31.73 -39.93 -29.29
C SER A 443 -32.61 -38.95 -28.50
N GLU A 444 -33.91 -38.92 -28.78
CA GLU A 444 -34.87 -38.06 -28.05
C GLU A 444 -34.98 -38.48 -26.57
N GLU A 445 -34.94 -39.79 -26.28
CA GLU A 445 -34.94 -40.31 -24.91
C GLU A 445 -33.63 -40.02 -24.16
N ALA A 446 -32.48 -40.11 -24.85
CA ALA A 446 -31.18 -39.72 -24.31
C ALA A 446 -31.09 -38.22 -24.01
N GLU A 447 -31.59 -37.37 -24.90
CA GLU A 447 -31.63 -35.91 -24.68
C GLU A 447 -32.53 -35.54 -23.51
N ARG A 448 -33.69 -36.21 -23.39
CA ARG A 448 -34.62 -35.99 -22.29
C ARG A 448 -34.03 -36.40 -20.93
N THR A 449 -33.39 -37.56 -20.86
CA THR A 449 -32.74 -38.05 -19.63
C THR A 449 -31.55 -37.18 -19.21
N GLU A 450 -30.76 -36.70 -20.17
CA GLU A 450 -29.66 -35.76 -19.91
C GLU A 450 -30.18 -34.38 -19.45
N LYS A 451 -31.29 -33.90 -20.01
CA LYS A 451 -31.94 -32.66 -19.59
C LYS A 451 -32.47 -32.77 -18.15
N GLU A 452 -33.17 -33.86 -17.82
CA GLU A 452 -33.67 -34.11 -16.47
C GLU A 452 -32.52 -34.24 -15.45
N ARG A 453 -31.39 -34.83 -15.84
CA ARG A 453 -30.17 -34.90 -15.00
C ARG A 453 -29.58 -33.51 -14.72
N LYS A 454 -29.44 -32.67 -15.76
CA LYS A 454 -28.92 -31.30 -15.62
C LYS A 454 -29.82 -30.43 -14.76
N GLU A 455 -31.14 -30.48 -14.96
CA GLU A 455 -32.11 -29.74 -14.15
C GLU A 455 -32.05 -30.16 -12.66
N LYS A 456 -31.82 -31.44 -12.39
CA LYS A 456 -31.65 -31.95 -11.02
C LYS A 456 -30.34 -31.48 -10.37
N GLU A 457 -29.23 -31.51 -11.11
CA GLU A 457 -27.92 -31.03 -10.62
C GLU A 457 -27.92 -29.52 -10.37
N GLU A 458 -28.58 -28.74 -11.22
CA GLU A 458 -28.72 -27.29 -11.06
C GLU A 458 -29.59 -26.95 -9.86
N LYS A 459 -30.68 -27.69 -9.64
CA LYS A 459 -31.52 -27.55 -8.45
C LYS A 459 -30.77 -27.90 -7.16
N GLU A 460 -29.98 -28.98 -7.16
CA GLU A 460 -29.15 -29.35 -6.01
C GLU A 460 -28.06 -28.31 -5.71
N ARG A 461 -27.46 -27.70 -6.74
CA ARG A 461 -26.52 -26.57 -6.57
C ARG A 461 -27.18 -25.34 -5.97
N MET A 462 -28.35 -24.94 -6.48
CA MET A 462 -29.10 -23.80 -5.93
C MET A 462 -29.50 -24.05 -4.47
N ASP A 463 -30.00 -25.25 -4.14
CA ASP A 463 -30.37 -25.60 -2.77
C ASP A 463 -29.16 -25.61 -1.82
N ALA A 464 -27.97 -26.01 -2.30
CA ALA A 464 -26.73 -25.95 -1.53
C ALA A 464 -26.26 -24.50 -1.30
N GLN A 465 -26.38 -23.65 -2.32
CA GLN A 465 -26.02 -22.23 -2.23
C GLN A 465 -26.93 -21.47 -1.26
N VAL A 466 -28.24 -21.73 -1.30
CA VAL A 466 -29.20 -21.14 -0.34
C VAL A 466 -28.90 -21.55 1.10
N ARG A 467 -28.48 -22.79 1.35
CA ARG A 467 -28.08 -23.25 2.69
C ARG A 467 -26.79 -22.58 3.16
N ALA A 468 -25.80 -22.42 2.29
CA ALA A 468 -24.55 -21.73 2.60
C ALA A 468 -24.80 -20.24 2.94
N ASP A 469 -25.64 -19.56 2.16
CA ASP A 469 -26.03 -18.17 2.42
C ASP A 469 -26.82 -18.01 3.73
N ALA A 470 -27.71 -18.96 4.04
CA ALA A 470 -28.44 -18.96 5.30
C ALA A 470 -27.50 -19.13 6.51
N GLN A 471 -26.48 -19.99 6.39
CA GLN A 471 -25.47 -20.20 7.43
C GLN A 471 -24.60 -18.95 7.62
N LEU A 472 -24.11 -18.34 6.52
CA LEU A 472 -23.33 -17.11 6.56
C LEU A 472 -24.12 -15.94 7.17
N ARG A 473 -25.42 -15.83 6.89
CA ARG A 473 -26.30 -14.82 7.52
C ARG A 473 -26.43 -15.03 9.03
N GLY A 474 -26.49 -16.27 9.50
CA GLY A 474 -26.51 -16.60 10.93
C GLY A 474 -25.22 -16.22 11.63
N GLU A 475 -24.07 -16.62 11.06
CA GLU A 475 -22.74 -16.31 11.59
C GLU A 475 -22.47 -14.79 11.61
N ASN A 476 -22.89 -14.06 10.57
CA ASN A 476 -22.79 -12.60 10.50
C ASN A 476 -23.67 -11.90 11.55
N ALA A 477 -24.85 -12.42 11.86
CA ALA A 477 -25.71 -11.86 12.90
C ALA A 477 -25.10 -12.06 14.31
N GLU A 478 -24.44 -13.18 14.53
CA GLU A 478 -23.75 -13.47 15.79
C GLU A 478 -22.48 -12.63 15.96
N MET A 479 -21.69 -12.47 14.90
CA MET A 479 -20.55 -11.54 14.86
C MET A 479 -20.97 -10.09 15.11
N LYS A 480 -22.09 -9.62 14.53
CA LYS A 480 -22.60 -8.26 14.79
C LYS A 480 -22.93 -8.02 16.26
N LYS A 481 -23.56 -9.00 16.94
CA LYS A 481 -23.83 -8.92 18.38
C LYS A 481 -22.55 -8.86 19.22
N GLN A 482 -21.51 -9.60 18.83
CA GLN A 482 -20.22 -9.54 19.51
C GLN A 482 -19.53 -8.18 19.30
N ILE A 483 -19.60 -7.61 18.09
CA ILE A 483 -19.05 -6.30 17.78
C ILE A 483 -19.77 -5.20 18.57
N GLU A 484 -21.10 -5.25 18.69
CA GLU A 484 -21.87 -4.30 19.51
C GLU A 484 -21.48 -4.38 21.00
N ALA A 485 -21.33 -5.60 21.54
CA ALA A 485 -20.87 -5.79 22.91
C ALA A 485 -19.45 -5.26 23.14
N MET A 486 -18.54 -5.49 22.17
CA MET A 486 -17.16 -5.02 22.24
C MET A 486 -17.07 -3.49 22.10
N ASN A 487 -17.87 -2.89 21.21
CA ASN A 487 -17.96 -1.45 21.05
C ASN A 487 -18.53 -0.76 22.30
N ALA A 488 -19.49 -1.39 23.00
CA ALA A 488 -19.98 -0.89 24.28
C ALA A 488 -18.88 -0.88 25.36
N GLN A 489 -18.03 -1.91 25.39
CA GLN A 489 -16.86 -1.95 26.27
C GLN A 489 -15.81 -0.90 25.90
N ILE A 490 -15.51 -0.72 24.61
CA ILE A 490 -14.55 0.30 24.13
C ILE A 490 -15.05 1.72 24.47
N LYS A 491 -16.34 1.99 24.30
CA LYS A 491 -16.95 3.28 24.66
C LYS A 491 -16.86 3.56 26.16
N ALA A 492 -16.99 2.51 26.99
CA ALA A 492 -16.79 2.62 28.43
C ALA A 492 -15.32 2.92 28.81
N LEU A 493 -14.34 2.39 28.06
CA LEU A 493 -12.91 2.68 28.25
C LEU A 493 -12.49 4.07 27.73
N ALA A 494 -13.12 4.57 26.67
CA ALA A 494 -12.76 5.83 26.02
C ALA A 494 -13.36 7.09 26.68
N THR A 495 -14.27 6.92 27.64
CA THR A 495 -14.91 8.05 28.32
C THR A 495 -14.00 8.53 29.46
N PRO A 496 -13.60 9.82 29.50
CA PRO A 496 -12.75 10.33 30.57
C PRO A 496 -13.46 10.21 31.93
N PRO A 497 -12.73 9.88 33.02
CA PRO A 497 -13.32 9.71 34.34
C PRO A 497 -14.01 10.99 34.78
N SER A 498 -15.25 10.84 35.25
CA SER A 498 -16.08 11.94 35.73
C SER A 498 -15.45 12.61 36.97
N ALA A 499 -15.92 13.80 37.35
CA ALA A 499 -15.43 14.47 38.56
C ALA A 499 -15.56 13.58 39.81
N SER A 500 -16.66 12.80 39.91
CA SER A 500 -16.88 11.85 41.01
C SER A 500 -15.87 10.69 41.00
N ASP A 501 -15.48 10.19 39.83
CA ASP A 501 -14.49 9.11 39.73
C ASP A 501 -13.10 9.58 40.16
N ARG A 502 -12.74 10.82 39.85
CA ARG A 502 -11.47 11.43 40.28
C ARG A 502 -11.41 11.59 41.80
N ASP A 503 -12.51 12.00 42.42
CA ASP A 503 -12.62 12.10 43.88
C ASP A 503 -12.47 10.73 44.55
N GLN A 504 -13.09 9.68 43.98
CA GLN A 504 -12.96 8.30 44.49
C GLN A 504 -11.55 7.75 44.34
N LEU A 505 -10.85 8.03 43.23
CA LEU A 505 -9.45 7.64 43.02
C LEU A 505 -8.54 8.33 44.04
N SER A 506 -8.73 9.63 44.27
CA SER A 506 -7.99 10.40 45.27
C SER A 506 -8.23 9.87 46.70
N ALA A 507 -9.49 9.59 47.04
CA ALA A 507 -9.85 9.02 48.34
C ALA A 507 -9.26 7.61 48.55
N ALA A 508 -9.24 6.77 47.51
CA ALA A 508 -8.60 5.46 47.56
C ALA A 508 -7.08 5.57 47.77
N GLN A 509 -6.41 6.49 47.06
CA GLN A 509 -4.98 6.73 47.20
C GLN A 509 -4.63 7.18 48.63
N ALA A 510 -5.35 8.17 49.17
CA ALA A 510 -5.11 8.68 50.53
C ALA A 510 -5.28 7.60 51.62
N ARG A 511 -6.25 6.70 51.45
CA ARG A 511 -6.49 5.59 52.39
C ARG A 511 -5.34 4.61 52.46
N TRP A 512 -4.75 4.26 51.31
CA TRP A 512 -3.63 3.32 51.26
C TRP A 512 -2.29 3.98 51.58
N ASP A 513 -2.16 5.29 51.37
CA ASP A 513 -0.91 6.04 51.60
C ASP A 513 -0.50 6.00 53.08
N SER A 514 -1.49 6.10 53.98
CA SER A 514 -1.26 5.96 55.43
C SER A 514 -0.64 4.60 55.80
N VAL A 515 -1.04 3.52 55.13
CA VAL A 515 -0.52 2.17 55.41
C VAL A 515 0.84 1.95 54.75
N ALA A 516 1.00 2.42 53.51
CA ALA A 516 2.27 2.36 52.80
C ALA A 516 3.38 3.09 53.57
N GLN A 517 3.09 4.27 54.12
CA GLN A 517 4.03 5.06 54.93
C GLN A 517 4.44 4.35 56.23
N MET A 518 3.58 3.51 56.81
CA MET A 518 3.95 2.70 57.98
C MET A 518 4.92 1.57 57.62
N LEU A 519 4.81 1.04 56.40
CA LEU A 519 5.64 -0.04 55.87
C LEU A 519 6.91 0.46 55.15
N GLY A 520 7.10 1.78 55.03
CA GLY A 520 8.21 2.37 54.27
C GLY A 520 8.08 2.23 52.76
N ASP A 521 6.85 2.05 52.26
CA ASP A 521 6.51 1.89 50.85
C ASP A 521 5.70 3.12 50.37
N SER A 522 5.47 3.24 49.07
CA SER A 522 4.65 4.30 48.45
C SER A 522 3.47 3.73 47.68
N VAL A 523 2.39 4.49 47.58
CA VAL A 523 1.22 4.10 46.79
C VAL A 523 1.42 4.52 45.32
N PRO A 524 1.32 3.59 44.36
CA PRO A 524 1.43 3.94 42.94
C PRO A 524 0.22 4.77 42.49
N ALA A 525 0.43 5.75 41.62
CA ALA A 525 -0.65 6.57 41.06
C ALA A 525 -1.67 5.72 40.25
N PRO A 526 -2.91 6.21 40.07
CA PRO A 526 -3.90 5.60 39.17
C PRO A 526 -3.36 5.51 37.73
N LEU A 527 -3.64 4.40 37.05
CA LEU A 527 -3.31 4.22 35.63
C LEU A 527 -4.29 5.02 34.75
N HIS A 528 -3.85 5.31 33.51
CA HIS A 528 -4.69 6.01 32.54
C HIS A 528 -5.93 5.17 32.22
N PHE A 529 -7.13 5.77 32.31
CA PHE A 529 -8.44 5.11 32.16
C PHE A 529 -8.74 3.98 33.17
N GLU A 530 -8.08 3.96 34.33
CA GLU A 530 -8.39 3.00 35.40
C GLU A 530 -9.68 3.39 36.13
N THR A 531 -10.61 2.44 36.30
CA THR A 531 -11.84 2.68 37.06
C THR A 531 -11.55 2.71 38.57
N PRO A 532 -12.35 3.42 39.39
CA PRO A 532 -12.13 3.49 40.85
C PRO A 532 -12.03 2.12 41.53
N ILE A 533 -12.84 1.16 41.09
CA ILE A 533 -12.83 -0.19 41.65
C ILE A 533 -11.62 -1.02 41.22
N ALA A 534 -11.15 -0.85 39.97
CA ALA A 534 -9.94 -1.50 39.48
C ALA A 534 -8.70 -0.99 40.24
N TYR A 535 -8.64 0.33 40.46
CA TYR A 535 -7.56 0.94 41.24
C TYR A 535 -7.53 0.41 42.68
N ARG A 536 -8.68 0.37 43.37
CA ARG A 536 -8.76 -0.19 44.74
C ARG A 536 -8.32 -1.66 44.80
N LYS A 537 -8.72 -2.49 43.82
CA LYS A 537 -8.30 -3.90 43.73
C LYS A 537 -6.78 -4.03 43.58
N ARG A 538 -6.17 -3.23 42.69
CA ARG A 538 -4.71 -3.22 42.48
C ARG A 538 -3.94 -2.78 43.73
N LEU A 539 -4.46 -1.81 44.48
CA LEU A 539 -3.88 -1.39 45.75
C LEU A 539 -3.99 -2.50 46.80
N ALA A 540 -5.16 -3.11 46.95
CA ALA A 540 -5.36 -4.22 47.89
C ALA A 540 -4.44 -5.41 47.60
N GLU A 541 -4.27 -5.77 46.33
CA GLU A 541 -3.38 -6.87 45.89
C GLU A 541 -1.91 -6.62 46.28
N LYS A 542 -1.43 -5.37 46.17
CA LYS A 542 -0.05 -4.99 46.58
C LYS A 542 0.21 -5.30 48.06
N PHE A 543 -0.78 -5.07 48.94
CA PHE A 543 -0.64 -5.22 50.39
C PHE A 543 -1.20 -6.55 50.94
N GLN A 544 -1.87 -7.35 50.11
CA GLN A 544 -2.43 -8.66 50.43
C GLN A 544 -1.40 -9.65 51.00
N LYS A 545 -0.12 -9.49 50.66
CA LYS A 545 0.99 -10.30 51.21
C LYS A 545 1.13 -10.22 52.73
N HIS A 546 0.55 -9.20 53.36
CA HIS A 546 0.57 -8.97 54.80
C HIS A 546 -0.67 -9.53 55.52
N SER A 547 -1.62 -10.10 54.80
CA SER A 547 -2.80 -10.75 55.37
C SER A 547 -2.71 -12.27 55.21
N ASP A 548 -2.63 -13.00 56.32
CA ASP A 548 -2.58 -14.47 56.29
C ASP A 548 -3.88 -15.10 55.74
N LYS A 549 -5.01 -14.40 55.90
CA LYS A 549 -6.32 -14.88 55.44
C LYS A 549 -6.52 -14.71 53.95
N PHE A 550 -6.00 -13.61 53.40
CA PHE A 550 -6.26 -13.24 52.02
C PHE A 550 -5.07 -13.47 51.10
N LYS A 551 -3.86 -13.76 51.59
CA LYS A 551 -2.68 -14.05 50.76
C LYS A 551 -2.97 -15.12 49.70
N GLY A 552 -2.94 -14.74 48.42
CA GLY A 552 -3.10 -15.63 47.26
C GLY A 552 -4.52 -15.72 46.68
N ILE A 553 -5.50 -14.99 47.22
CA ILE A 553 -6.86 -14.90 46.67
C ILE A 553 -6.90 -13.92 45.49
N ARG A 554 -7.52 -14.33 44.39
CA ARG A 554 -7.75 -13.50 43.20
C ARG A 554 -8.86 -12.47 43.48
N LEU A 555 -8.51 -11.18 43.50
CA LEU A 555 -9.43 -10.08 43.83
C LEU A 555 -10.20 -9.55 42.61
N ASP A 556 -9.77 -9.92 41.42
CA ASP A 556 -10.29 -9.51 40.12
C ASP A 556 -11.74 -9.95 39.88
N SER A 557 -12.11 -11.18 40.27
CA SER A 557 -13.46 -11.73 40.07
C SER A 557 -14.48 -11.37 41.17
N LEU A 558 -14.12 -10.54 42.15
CA LEU A 558 -15.00 -10.21 43.27
C LEU A 558 -15.98 -9.08 42.91
N ASP A 559 -17.25 -9.26 43.27
CA ASP A 559 -18.29 -8.23 43.21
C ASP A 559 -17.96 -7.04 44.14
N GLY A 560 -18.41 -5.83 43.79
CA GLY A 560 -18.03 -4.61 44.48
C GLY A 560 -18.42 -4.57 45.96
N ALA A 561 -19.58 -5.09 46.33
CA ALA A 561 -20.03 -5.08 47.73
C ALA A 561 -19.22 -6.05 48.60
N VAL A 562 -18.81 -7.19 48.03
CA VAL A 562 -17.98 -8.20 48.72
C VAL A 562 -16.54 -7.71 48.84
N PHE A 563 -16.05 -7.03 47.81
CA PHE A 563 -14.71 -6.47 47.77
C PHE A 563 -14.47 -5.42 48.87
N ASP A 564 -15.45 -4.55 49.17
CA ASP A 564 -15.30 -3.51 50.19
C ASP A 564 -14.90 -4.07 51.57
N THR A 565 -15.54 -5.17 51.99
CA THR A 565 -15.24 -5.82 53.29
C THR A 565 -13.85 -6.46 53.29
N ILE A 566 -13.45 -7.04 52.16
CA ILE A 566 -12.14 -7.68 52.00
C ILE A 566 -11.04 -6.63 51.97
N GLU A 567 -11.24 -5.51 51.29
CA GLU A 567 -10.28 -4.40 51.23
C GLU A 567 -9.99 -3.87 52.64
N ASP A 568 -11.02 -3.64 53.45
CA ASP A 568 -10.85 -3.17 54.82
C ASP A 568 -10.10 -4.16 55.71
N GLN A 569 -10.36 -5.46 55.55
CA GLN A 569 -9.66 -6.48 56.33
C GLN A 569 -8.18 -6.60 55.91
N ILE A 570 -7.88 -6.58 54.61
CA ILE A 570 -6.49 -6.59 54.12
C ILE A 570 -5.73 -5.36 54.64
N ARG A 571 -6.37 -4.19 54.63
CA ARG A 571 -5.79 -2.96 55.15
C ARG A 571 -5.51 -3.03 56.64
N GLN A 572 -6.43 -3.57 57.44
CA GLN A 572 -6.24 -3.75 58.88
C GLN A 572 -5.10 -4.73 59.18
N ASP A 573 -5.03 -5.84 58.44
CA ASP A 573 -3.96 -6.84 58.59
C ASP A 573 -2.59 -6.23 58.23
N ALA A 574 -2.51 -5.45 57.15
CA ALA A 574 -1.30 -4.71 56.77
C ALA A 574 -0.87 -3.67 57.83
N GLN A 575 -1.83 -2.96 58.44
CA GLN A 575 -1.54 -2.05 59.55
C GLN A 575 -1.06 -2.77 60.81
N ALA A 576 -1.63 -3.93 61.13
CA ALA A 576 -1.20 -4.76 62.25
C ALA A 576 0.20 -5.31 62.03
N TYR A 577 0.49 -5.78 60.80
CA TYR A 577 1.82 -6.22 60.39
C TYR A 577 2.87 -5.10 60.51
N ALA A 578 2.54 -3.88 60.09
CA ALA A 578 3.43 -2.72 60.21
C ALA A 578 3.78 -2.34 61.67
N LYS A 579 2.93 -2.73 62.63
CA LYS A 579 3.14 -2.52 64.07
C LYS A 579 3.83 -3.72 64.75
N SER A 580 4.11 -4.79 64.03
CA SER A 580 4.76 -5.98 64.57
C SER A 580 6.27 -5.75 64.83
N PRO A 581 6.83 -6.20 65.96
CA PRO A 581 8.25 -5.99 66.30
C PRO A 581 9.25 -6.59 65.30
N SER A 582 8.83 -7.55 64.47
CA SER A 582 9.70 -8.30 63.57
C SER A 582 9.96 -7.62 62.22
N VAL A 583 9.25 -6.53 61.90
CA VAL A 583 9.31 -5.88 60.57
C VAL A 583 9.38 -4.38 60.75
N MET A 584 10.45 -3.92 61.38
CA MET A 584 10.70 -2.50 61.59
C MET A 584 11.43 -1.92 60.38
N PRO A 585 10.89 -0.90 59.68
CA PRO A 585 11.62 -0.20 58.63
C PRO A 585 12.88 0.48 59.19
N ALA A 586 13.96 0.48 58.41
CA ALA A 586 15.19 1.21 58.75
C ALA A 586 14.87 2.70 59.00
N GLY A 587 15.50 3.30 60.02
CA GLY A 587 15.30 4.72 60.36
C GLY A 587 14.21 5.08 61.37
N ARG A 588 13.57 4.13 62.08
CA ARG A 588 12.60 4.44 63.17
C ARG A 588 12.87 3.66 64.47
N LEU A 589 12.52 4.27 65.61
CA LEU A 589 12.53 3.67 66.96
C LEU A 589 11.11 3.76 67.56
N LEU A 590 10.56 2.63 68.01
CA LEU A 590 9.27 2.59 68.71
C LEU A 590 9.47 2.35 70.21
N PRO A 591 8.89 3.19 71.10
CA PRO A 591 8.90 2.95 72.54
C PRO A 591 7.87 1.90 72.94
N THR A 592 8.31 0.89 73.68
CA THR A 592 7.46 -0.07 74.39
C THR A 592 7.56 0.20 75.88
N ILE A 593 6.45 0.56 76.50
CA ILE A 593 6.41 0.90 77.92
C ILE A 593 5.96 -0.35 78.70
N ARG A 594 6.80 -0.85 79.60
CA ARG A 594 6.43 -1.88 80.57
C ARG A 594 6.64 -1.39 82.00
N MET A 595 5.77 -1.78 82.92
CA MET A 595 5.96 -1.50 84.35
C MET A 595 6.60 -2.71 85.05
N ASP A 596 7.59 -2.46 85.90
CA ASP A 596 8.19 -3.51 86.74
C ASP A 596 7.30 -3.83 87.96
N SER A 597 7.63 -4.91 88.68
CA SER A 597 6.91 -5.34 89.88
C SER A 597 7.03 -4.37 91.06
N ALA A 598 7.85 -3.32 90.94
CA ALA A 598 7.99 -2.23 91.91
C ALA A 598 7.26 -0.95 91.45
N GLY A 599 6.49 -1.01 90.35
CA GLY A 599 5.69 0.10 89.82
C GLY A 599 6.47 1.13 89.00
N ARG A 600 7.73 0.87 88.65
CA ARG A 600 8.55 1.78 87.83
C ARG A 600 8.29 1.53 86.35
N GLN A 601 8.12 2.62 85.61
CA GLN A 601 7.90 2.61 84.17
C GLN A 601 9.25 2.46 83.44
N ILE A 602 9.42 1.37 82.70
CA ILE A 602 10.57 1.10 81.84
C ILE A 602 10.12 1.28 80.39
N THR A 603 10.73 2.25 79.71
CA THR A 603 10.52 2.48 78.27
C THR A 603 11.64 1.80 77.50
N GLU A 604 11.33 0.72 76.79
CA GLU A 604 12.25 0.01 75.90
C GLU A 604 12.03 0.43 74.46
N TYR A 605 13.05 0.98 73.83
CA TYR A 605 12.99 1.35 72.42
C TYR A 605 13.45 0.17 71.55
N HIS A 606 12.62 -0.25 70.61
CA HIS A 606 12.93 -1.27 69.62
C HIS A 606 12.94 -0.63 68.22
N GLY A 607 13.98 -0.91 67.43
CA GLY A 607 14.12 -0.37 66.07
C GLY A 607 15.57 -0.20 65.63
N ASP A 608 15.78 0.62 64.61
CA ASP A 608 17.10 0.87 64.02
C ASP A 608 17.99 1.67 64.97
N MET A 609 19.06 1.02 65.44
CA MET A 609 20.02 1.60 66.37
C MET A 609 20.71 2.85 65.80
N ASP A 610 20.87 2.93 64.47
CA ASP A 610 21.57 4.05 63.84
C ASP A 610 20.82 5.38 63.97
N VAL A 611 19.50 5.35 64.21
CA VAL A 611 18.67 6.56 64.41
C VAL A 611 19.17 7.40 65.59
N TRP A 612 19.57 6.75 66.69
CA TRP A 612 20.08 7.46 67.86
C TRP A 612 21.63 7.42 67.92
N LEU A 613 22.27 6.34 67.44
CA LEU A 613 23.72 6.21 67.43
C LEU A 613 24.42 7.15 66.43
N ASN A 614 23.78 7.54 65.32
CA ASN A 614 24.40 8.45 64.35
C ASN A 614 24.81 9.80 64.95
N HIS A 615 24.12 10.30 65.97
CA HIS A 615 24.53 11.51 66.69
C HIS A 615 25.85 11.35 67.46
N PHE A 616 26.26 10.12 67.76
CA PHE A 616 27.46 9.79 68.52
C PHE A 616 28.61 9.24 67.66
N LYS A 617 28.37 8.97 66.35
CA LYS A 617 29.41 8.53 65.41
C LYS A 617 30.18 9.76 64.89
N HIS A 618 31.46 9.92 65.27
CA HIS A 618 32.32 10.96 64.67
C HIS A 618 32.66 10.62 63.21
N HIS A 619 32.62 11.62 62.32
CA HIS A 619 33.01 11.48 60.92
C HIS A 619 34.52 11.23 60.80
N GLY A 620 34.92 10.06 60.28
CA GLY A 620 36.32 9.77 59.97
C GLY A 620 36.85 10.71 58.88
N VAL A 621 37.96 11.39 59.13
CA VAL A 621 38.62 12.25 58.14
C VAL A 621 39.45 11.39 57.21
N VAL A 622 39.06 11.32 55.93
CA VAL A 622 39.85 10.68 54.87
C VAL A 622 40.74 11.75 54.23
N ALA A 623 42.05 11.72 54.54
CA ALA A 623 43.03 12.61 53.91
C ALA A 623 43.68 11.92 52.69
N LYS A 624 43.59 12.57 51.53
CA LYS A 624 44.21 12.10 50.27
C LYS A 624 45.60 12.73 50.12
N VAL A 625 46.66 11.96 50.35
CA VAL A 625 48.06 12.45 50.21
C VAL A 625 48.47 12.38 48.74
N LEU A 626 48.61 13.53 48.08
CA LEU A 626 49.18 13.64 46.74
C LEU A 626 50.69 13.88 46.84
N ARG A 627 51.51 12.86 46.53
CA ARG A 627 52.97 13.04 46.36
C ARG A 627 53.23 13.70 45.01
N GLN A 628 53.81 14.90 45.01
CA GLN A 628 54.42 15.48 43.81
C GLN A 628 55.75 14.77 43.53
N ASN A 629 55.90 14.23 42.32
CA ASN A 629 57.19 13.75 41.80
C ASN A 629 58.11 14.94 41.57
N HIS A 630 59.01 15.22 42.52
CA HIS A 630 60.24 15.95 42.25
C HIS A 630 61.32 14.93 41.85
N GLY A 631 61.90 15.15 40.67
CA GLY A 631 62.65 14.15 39.91
C GLY A 631 64.01 13.73 40.46
N ALA A 632 64.51 12.64 39.87
CA ALA A 632 65.89 12.20 39.77
C ALA A 632 65.88 11.11 38.68
N ARG A 633 66.73 11.04 37.67
CA ARG A 633 67.97 11.73 37.28
C ARG A 633 68.14 11.54 35.78
#